data_AF-A0A1Q3CX26-F1
#
_entry.id   AF-A0A1Q3CX26-F1
#
_cell.length_a   1.000
_cell.length_b   1.000
_cell.length_c   1.000
_cell.angle_alpha   90.00
_cell.angle_beta   90.00
_cell.angle_gamma   90.00
#
_symmetry.space_group_name_H-M   'P 1'
#
loop_
_entity.id
_entity.type
_entity.pdbx_description
1 polymer ?
#
loop_
_entity_poly.entity_id
_entity_poly.type
_entity_poly.pdbx_seq_one_letter_code
_entity_poly.pdbx_strand_id
1 'polypeptide(L)'
;NKNKLSVELNDSLVKTVLLELKEPTDAKCALGFFHWSAQRKGFEHGLWSYSLAIHILVQARMFMDAKALLESILKKSVGDSSRFLVVVDAEILPSTVPHVYKITDSNPFVFDLLVQAYAKFRMFEVGFDVHYLEEREISLSINSFNSLIHFVRKSDQHSLVRKIYEHMLQRRTYSNELTKRSTISVLCKKGKLEAVNMLDRIHGKRCSTSVIVNTSLIFMIVVDGRIEESVASMKRMLLKNMIFDSIAYSLIVYAKVKLGNLDSAWEVYEEMLKRVFNAIFLVF
;
A
#
# COMPACT_ATOMS: atom_id res chain seq x y z
N ASN A 1 49.97 -26.83 24.53
CA ASN A 1 49.47 -26.29 23.25
C ASN A 1 47.97 -26.52 23.09
N LYS A 2 47.14 -25.66 23.69
CA LYS A 2 45.71 -25.56 23.39
C LYS A 2 45.40 -24.12 22.96
N ASN A 3 45.89 -23.73 21.78
CA ASN A 3 45.31 -22.59 21.06
C ASN A 3 44.04 -23.10 20.37
N LYS A 4 42.98 -23.33 21.17
CA LYS A 4 41.63 -23.35 20.63
C LYS A 4 41.27 -21.87 20.48
N LEU A 5 41.52 -21.32 19.30
CA LEU A 5 40.86 -20.10 18.85
C LEU A 5 39.35 -20.41 18.87
N SER A 6 38.70 -20.23 20.02
CA SER A 6 37.26 -20.16 20.07
C SER A 6 36.90 -18.88 19.37
N VAL A 7 36.61 -18.97 18.07
CA VAL A 7 36.05 -17.85 17.33
C VAL A 7 34.74 -17.50 18.03
N GLU A 8 34.77 -16.43 18.82
CA GLU A 8 33.56 -15.91 19.46
C GLU A 8 32.64 -15.40 18.36
N LEU A 9 31.39 -15.88 18.39
CA LEU A 9 30.37 -15.45 17.45
C LEU A 9 30.06 -13.97 17.73
N ASN A 10 30.39 -13.11 16.78
CA ASN A 10 30.06 -11.69 16.81
C ASN A 10 29.27 -11.30 15.55
N ASP A 11 28.67 -10.11 15.57
CA ASP A 11 27.84 -9.64 14.46
C ASP A 11 28.64 -9.64 13.15
N SER A 12 29.87 -9.12 13.14
CA SER A 12 30.74 -9.10 11.94
C SER A 12 31.00 -10.47 11.32
N LEU A 13 31.14 -11.53 12.12
CA LEU A 13 31.34 -12.88 11.61
C LEU A 13 30.06 -13.42 10.97
N VAL A 14 28.91 -13.21 11.62
CA VAL A 14 27.60 -13.60 11.07
C VAL A 14 27.36 -12.91 9.73
N LYS A 15 27.70 -11.61 9.67
CA LYS A 15 27.67 -10.81 8.46
C LYS A 15 28.45 -11.44 7.30
N THR A 16 29.72 -11.77 7.54
CA THR A 16 30.60 -12.38 6.53
C THR A 16 30.06 -13.73 6.04
N VAL A 17 29.66 -14.60 6.96
CA VAL A 17 29.14 -15.93 6.59
C VAL A 17 27.85 -15.82 5.78
N LEU A 18 26.93 -14.93 6.15
CA LEU A 18 25.70 -14.73 5.37
C LEU A 18 25.99 -14.14 3.97
N LEU A 19 27.02 -13.30 3.83
CA LEU A 19 27.45 -12.79 2.53
C LEU A 19 28.08 -13.88 1.65
N GLU A 20 28.81 -14.82 2.25
CA GLU A 20 29.33 -16.00 1.54
C GLU A 20 28.19 -16.92 1.08
N LEU A 21 27.09 -16.97 1.83
CA LEU A 21 25.88 -17.76 1.52
C LEU A 21 24.80 -16.95 0.80
N LYS A 22 25.19 -15.87 0.09
CA LYS A 22 24.21 -14.96 -0.53
C LYS A 22 23.50 -15.53 -1.76
N GLU A 23 24.06 -16.57 -2.38
CA GLU A 23 23.51 -17.13 -3.60
C GLU A 23 22.18 -17.87 -3.33
N PRO A 24 21.21 -17.85 -4.27
CA PRO A 24 19.90 -18.46 -4.05
C PRO A 24 19.96 -19.95 -3.68
N THR A 25 20.97 -20.68 -4.15
CA THR A 25 21.21 -22.09 -3.85
C THR A 25 21.55 -22.34 -2.38
N ASP A 26 22.13 -21.35 -1.71
CA ASP A 26 22.62 -21.43 -0.33
C ASP A 26 21.61 -20.90 0.69
N ALA A 27 20.44 -20.41 0.25
CA ALA A 27 19.48 -19.76 1.12
C ALA A 27 19.01 -20.61 2.32
N LYS A 28 18.89 -21.94 2.14
CA LYS A 28 18.59 -22.86 3.27
C LYS A 28 19.75 -22.96 4.25
N CYS A 29 20.99 -22.97 3.76
CA CYS A 29 22.19 -22.94 4.60
C CYS A 29 22.29 -21.61 5.34
N ALA A 30 22.04 -20.49 4.66
CA ALA A 30 22.00 -19.15 5.26
C ALA A 30 20.95 -19.07 6.38
N LEU A 31 19.74 -19.59 6.16
CA LEU A 31 18.69 -19.65 7.16
C LEU A 31 19.05 -20.56 8.35
N GLY A 32 19.62 -21.73 8.07
CA GLY A 32 20.09 -22.67 9.10
C GLY A 32 21.18 -22.03 9.97
N PHE A 33 22.15 -21.36 9.35
CA PHE A 33 23.18 -20.61 10.04
C PHE A 33 22.61 -19.45 10.86
N PHE A 34 21.65 -18.71 10.32
CA PHE A 34 20.95 -17.63 11.02
C PHE A 34 20.25 -18.14 12.29
N HIS A 35 19.54 -19.27 12.21
CA HIS A 35 18.90 -19.85 13.39
C HIS A 35 19.91 -20.42 14.40
N TRP A 36 20.96 -21.10 13.92
CA TRP A 36 22.02 -21.65 14.77
C TRP A 36 22.76 -20.55 15.54
N SER A 37 23.07 -19.44 14.89
CA SER A 37 23.74 -18.29 15.51
C SER A 37 22.86 -17.66 16.58
N ALA A 38 21.55 -17.54 16.34
CA ALA A 38 20.58 -17.03 17.32
C ALA A 38 20.44 -17.90 18.58
N GLN A 39 20.84 -19.18 18.54
CA GLN A 39 20.80 -20.08 19.70
C GLN A 39 22.05 -19.99 20.58
N ARG A 40 23.07 -19.22 20.18
CA ARG A 40 24.29 -19.06 20.97
C ARG A 40 24.04 -18.14 22.16
N LYS A 41 24.44 -18.61 23.35
CA LYS A 41 24.24 -17.89 24.61
C LYS A 41 24.91 -16.52 24.55
N GLY A 42 24.14 -15.46 24.80
CA GLY A 42 24.63 -14.09 24.79
C GLY A 42 24.77 -13.44 23.40
N PHE A 43 24.35 -14.13 22.33
CA PHE A 43 24.36 -13.57 20.98
C PHE A 43 22.94 -13.20 20.54
N GLU A 44 22.78 -11.98 20.02
CA GLU A 44 21.55 -11.53 19.37
C GLU A 44 21.87 -10.92 18.00
N HIS A 45 21.03 -11.24 17.01
CA HIS A 45 21.18 -10.69 15.67
C HIS A 45 20.82 -9.20 15.63
N GLY A 46 21.72 -8.41 15.05
CA GLY A 46 21.44 -7.03 14.64
C GLY A 46 20.54 -6.94 13.40
N LEU A 47 20.07 -5.73 13.11
CA LEU A 47 19.18 -5.43 11.98
C LEU A 47 19.78 -5.86 10.63
N TRP A 48 21.10 -5.73 10.47
CA TRP A 48 21.78 -6.06 9.21
C TRP A 48 21.78 -7.56 8.91
N SER A 49 22.00 -8.40 9.94
CA SER A 49 21.95 -9.86 9.80
C SER A 49 20.55 -10.35 9.43
N TYR A 50 19.51 -9.71 10.00
CA TYR A 50 18.12 -9.91 9.58
C TYR A 50 17.87 -9.48 8.14
N SER A 51 18.28 -8.26 7.76
CA SER A 51 18.10 -7.72 6.41
C SER A 51 18.75 -8.63 5.36
N LEU A 52 20.00 -9.03 5.58
CA LEU A 52 20.73 -9.91 4.69
C LEU A 52 20.04 -11.27 4.53
N ALA A 53 19.66 -11.92 5.63
CA ALA A 53 18.92 -13.18 5.58
C ALA A 53 17.58 -13.06 4.84
N ILE A 54 16.82 -11.99 5.09
CA ILE A 54 15.54 -11.73 4.40
C ILE A 54 15.76 -11.57 2.89
N HIS A 55 16.75 -10.78 2.47
CA HIS A 55 17.01 -10.54 1.05
C HIS A 55 17.47 -11.80 0.32
N ILE A 56 18.33 -12.63 0.94
CA ILE A 56 18.75 -13.94 0.41
C ILE A 56 17.54 -14.86 0.24
N LEU A 57 16.67 -14.95 1.25
CA LEU A 57 15.47 -15.78 1.20
C LEU A 57 14.50 -15.31 0.12
N VAL A 58 14.31 -14.00 -0.03
CA VAL A 58 13.45 -13.44 -1.07
C VAL A 58 14.02 -13.71 -2.47
N GLN A 59 15.33 -13.57 -2.65
CA GLN A 59 16.00 -13.91 -3.90
C GLN A 59 15.81 -15.40 -4.25
N ALA A 60 15.91 -16.28 -3.25
CA ALA A 60 15.65 -17.71 -3.38
C ALA A 60 14.15 -18.10 -3.42
N ARG A 61 13.22 -17.13 -3.45
CA ARG A 61 11.76 -17.32 -3.43
C ARG A 61 11.23 -18.06 -2.20
N MET A 62 11.98 -18.07 -1.10
CA MET A 62 11.58 -18.59 0.21
C MET A 62 10.75 -17.54 0.99
N PHE A 63 9.64 -17.11 0.41
CA PHE A 63 8.86 -15.97 0.91
C PHE A 63 8.24 -16.19 2.29
N MET A 64 7.91 -17.44 2.63
CA MET A 64 7.34 -17.77 3.95
C MET A 64 8.37 -17.60 5.07
N ASP A 65 9.61 -18.06 4.84
CA ASP A 65 10.71 -17.91 5.78
C ASP A 65 11.14 -16.45 5.90
N ALA A 66 11.25 -15.75 4.77
CA ALA A 66 11.53 -14.32 4.75
C ALA A 66 10.49 -13.52 5.54
N LYS A 67 9.20 -13.82 5.33
CA LYS A 67 8.10 -13.20 6.07
C LYS A 67 8.16 -13.53 7.56
N ALA A 68 8.48 -14.76 7.95
CA ALA A 68 8.61 -15.14 9.34
C ALA A 68 9.74 -14.38 10.05
N LEU A 69 10.91 -14.25 9.41
CA LEU A 69 12.02 -13.46 9.94
C LEU A 69 11.64 -11.98 10.07
N LEU A 70 11.00 -11.41 9.05
CA LEU A 70 10.54 -10.03 9.03
C LEU A 70 9.48 -9.76 10.12
N GLU A 71 8.53 -10.67 10.32
CA GLU A 71 7.57 -10.56 11.42
C GLU A 71 8.23 -10.72 12.80
N SER A 72 9.28 -11.56 12.90
CA SER A 72 10.00 -11.76 14.17
C SER A 72 10.75 -10.51 14.62
N ILE A 73 11.39 -9.79 13.69
CA ILE A 73 12.11 -8.55 14.01
C ILE A 73 11.12 -7.43 14.36
N LEU A 74 10.00 -7.31 13.64
CA LEU A 74 8.97 -6.32 13.93
C LEU A 74 8.30 -6.55 15.29
N LYS A 75 8.12 -7.81 15.70
CA LYS A 75 7.62 -8.15 17.03
C LYS A 75 8.58 -7.74 18.14
N LYS A 76 9.90 -7.81 17.90
CA LYS A 76 10.93 -7.37 18.86
C LYS A 76 11.05 -5.85 18.95
N SER A 77 10.72 -5.13 17.88
CA SER A 77 10.89 -3.67 17.80
C SER A 77 9.64 -2.87 18.17
N VAL A 78 8.54 -3.50 18.61
CA VAL A 78 7.31 -2.80 19.03
C VAL A 78 7.63 -1.76 20.11
N GLY A 79 7.66 -0.48 19.73
CA GLY A 79 7.97 0.66 20.60
C GLY A 79 9.11 1.57 20.13
N ASP A 80 9.95 1.15 19.17
CA ASP A 80 11.08 1.93 18.66
C ASP A 80 10.92 2.29 17.17
N SER A 81 10.19 3.38 16.90
CA SER A 81 9.84 3.89 15.56
C SER A 81 11.03 4.08 14.61
N SER A 82 12.26 4.12 15.13
CA SER A 82 13.48 4.38 14.37
C SER A 82 14.09 3.13 13.70
N ARG A 83 13.82 1.91 14.22
CA ARG A 83 14.40 0.65 13.69
C ARG A 83 13.68 0.08 12.47
N PHE A 84 12.55 0.68 12.10
CA PHE A 84 11.61 0.10 11.14
C PHE A 84 12.04 0.32 9.69
N LEU A 85 12.45 1.54 9.31
CA LEU A 85 12.99 1.84 7.97
C LEU A 85 14.18 0.94 7.61
N VAL A 86 14.99 0.56 8.59
CA VAL A 86 16.30 -0.13 8.43
C VAL A 86 16.21 -1.54 7.84
N VAL A 87 15.08 -2.24 7.94
CA VAL A 87 14.99 -3.63 7.40
C VAL A 87 15.16 -3.62 5.87
N VAL A 88 14.78 -2.51 5.22
CA VAL A 88 14.83 -2.35 3.77
C VAL A 88 15.73 -1.18 3.36
N ASP A 89 15.94 -0.22 4.26
CA ASP A 89 17.00 0.78 4.20
C ASP A 89 18.28 0.37 4.93
N ALA A 90 19.16 -0.30 4.18
CA ALA A 90 20.58 0.00 4.32
C ALA A 90 20.94 1.36 3.67
N GLU A 91 20.05 2.37 3.70
CA GLU A 91 20.31 3.72 3.15
C GLU A 91 20.71 4.76 4.23
N ILE A 92 20.57 4.47 5.53
CA ILE A 92 20.96 5.41 6.60
C ILE A 92 22.37 5.13 7.11
N LEU A 93 23.32 4.79 6.23
CA LEU A 93 24.72 5.11 6.55
C LEU A 93 25.43 5.59 5.28
N PRO A 94 25.83 6.87 5.22
CA PRO A 94 26.68 7.35 4.15
C PRO A 94 27.95 6.50 4.07
N SER A 95 28.30 6.13 2.84
CA SER A 95 29.66 6.05 2.29
C SER A 95 30.55 4.80 2.39
N THR A 96 30.16 3.61 2.90
CA THR A 96 31.14 2.49 2.92
C THR A 96 30.70 1.07 2.58
N VAL A 97 29.43 0.75 2.31
CA VAL A 97 29.03 -0.63 1.98
C VAL A 97 28.03 -0.64 0.82
N PRO A 98 28.19 -1.50 -0.21
CA PRO A 98 27.16 -1.64 -1.25
C PRO A 98 25.80 -2.03 -0.63
N HIS A 99 24.71 -1.48 -1.16
CA HIS A 99 23.35 -1.69 -0.68
C HIS A 99 23.01 -3.19 -0.59
N VAL A 100 22.52 -3.69 0.56
CA VAL A 100 22.23 -5.13 0.77
C VAL A 100 21.32 -5.67 -0.34
N TYR A 101 20.27 -4.94 -0.69
CA TYR A 101 19.37 -5.24 -1.81
C TYR A 101 20.14 -5.49 -3.13
N LYS A 102 21.17 -4.69 -3.41
CA LYS A 102 22.03 -4.82 -4.61
C LYS A 102 23.08 -5.91 -4.46
N ILE A 103 23.65 -6.09 -3.26
CA ILE A 103 24.64 -7.14 -2.95
C ILE A 103 24.06 -8.53 -3.19
N THR A 104 22.83 -8.72 -2.74
CA THR A 104 22.09 -9.98 -2.83
C THR A 104 21.21 -10.04 -4.07
N ASP A 105 21.31 -9.09 -5.01
CA ASP A 105 20.43 -9.01 -6.20
C ASP A 105 18.95 -9.35 -5.90
N SER A 106 18.41 -8.70 -4.87
CA SER A 106 17.15 -9.11 -4.24
C SER A 106 15.93 -8.81 -5.12
N ASN A 107 14.83 -9.51 -4.83
CA ASN A 107 13.59 -9.34 -5.59
C ASN A 107 12.77 -8.17 -5.03
N PRO A 108 12.15 -7.31 -5.90
CA PRO A 108 11.25 -6.24 -5.47
C PRO A 108 10.10 -6.70 -4.55
N PHE A 109 9.71 -7.99 -4.60
CA PHE A 109 8.71 -8.57 -3.72
C PHE A 109 9.04 -8.46 -2.22
N VAL A 110 10.31 -8.18 -1.85
CA VAL A 110 10.67 -7.86 -0.46
C VAL A 110 9.88 -6.66 0.08
N PHE A 111 9.59 -5.66 -0.76
CA PHE A 111 8.81 -4.48 -0.39
C PHE A 111 7.34 -4.84 -0.12
N ASP A 112 6.78 -5.77 -0.91
CA ASP A 112 5.44 -6.31 -0.66
C ASP A 112 5.35 -7.03 0.69
N LEU A 113 6.32 -7.89 0.99
CA LEU A 113 6.37 -8.61 2.27
C LEU A 113 6.48 -7.66 3.45
N LEU A 114 7.29 -6.60 3.32
CA LEU A 114 7.46 -5.56 4.32
C LEU A 114 6.13 -4.85 4.63
N VAL A 115 5.48 -4.30 3.59
CA VAL A 115 4.23 -3.55 3.75
C VAL A 115 3.14 -4.43 4.35
N GLN A 116 3.06 -5.69 3.94
CA GLN A 116 2.10 -6.65 4.52
C GLN A 116 2.35 -6.89 6.01
N ALA A 117 3.61 -6.98 6.43
CA ALA A 117 3.95 -7.16 7.83
C ALA A 117 3.71 -5.89 8.65
N TYR A 118 4.08 -4.71 8.13
CA TYR A 118 3.73 -3.44 8.77
C TYR A 118 2.23 -3.29 8.99
N ALA A 119 1.43 -3.62 7.96
CA ALA A 119 -0.02 -3.64 8.09
C ALA A 119 -0.45 -4.56 9.24
N LYS A 120 0.10 -5.78 9.32
CA LYS A 120 -0.21 -6.76 10.37
C LYS A 120 0.09 -6.26 11.78
N PHE A 121 1.21 -5.57 11.97
CA PHE A 121 1.61 -4.98 13.25
C PHE A 121 1.02 -3.58 13.50
N ARG A 122 0.09 -3.12 12.66
CA ARG A 122 -0.59 -1.81 12.76
C ARG A 122 0.36 -0.61 12.71
N MET A 123 1.46 -0.79 12.00
CA MET A 123 2.52 0.19 11.83
C MET A 123 2.24 1.07 10.62
N PHE A 124 1.11 1.75 10.64
CA PHE A 124 0.57 2.34 9.42
C PHE A 124 1.27 3.61 8.95
N GLU A 125 1.76 4.43 9.88
CA GLU A 125 2.52 5.65 9.53
C GLU A 125 3.78 5.32 8.74
N VAL A 126 4.49 4.24 9.11
CA VAL A 126 5.71 3.77 8.42
C VAL A 126 5.35 2.94 7.18
N GLY A 127 4.42 2.00 7.31
CA GLY A 127 4.08 1.08 6.22
C GLY A 127 3.23 1.69 5.10
N PHE A 128 2.70 2.89 5.35
CA PHE A 128 1.99 3.69 4.36
C PHE A 128 2.53 5.12 4.32
N ASP A 129 3.82 5.30 4.59
CA ASP A 129 4.50 6.54 4.21
C ASP A 129 4.54 6.59 2.67
N VAL A 130 3.52 7.23 2.11
CA VAL A 130 3.32 7.36 0.67
C VAL A 130 4.49 8.09 0.04
N HIS A 131 5.13 9.03 0.75
CA HIS A 131 6.28 9.77 0.22
C HIS A 131 7.48 8.84 0.04
N TYR A 132 7.75 7.95 1.01
CA TYR A 132 8.80 6.95 0.89
C TYR A 132 8.60 6.00 -0.31
N LEU A 133 7.35 5.55 -0.53
CA LEU A 133 7.03 4.68 -1.67
C LEU A 133 7.04 5.44 -3.01
N GLU A 134 6.70 6.73 -3.00
CA GLU A 134 6.66 7.57 -4.19
C GLU A 134 8.04 8.00 -4.67
N GLU A 135 8.91 8.43 -3.76
CA GLU A 135 10.28 8.89 -4.05
C GLU A 135 11.16 7.81 -4.68
N ARG A 136 10.86 6.53 -4.42
CA ARG A 136 11.67 5.39 -4.87
C ARG A 136 11.09 4.59 -6.02
N GLU A 137 10.00 5.08 -6.61
CA GLU A 137 9.30 4.41 -7.73
C GLU A 137 8.90 2.95 -7.43
N ILE A 138 8.74 2.58 -6.15
CA ILE A 138 8.41 1.21 -5.75
C ILE A 138 6.94 0.93 -6.06
N SER A 139 6.69 0.01 -6.97
CA SER A 139 5.34 -0.44 -7.32
C SER A 139 4.90 -1.61 -6.44
N LEU A 140 4.02 -1.34 -5.47
CA LEU A 140 3.43 -2.37 -4.63
C LEU A 140 2.35 -3.18 -5.36
N SER A 141 2.27 -4.47 -5.03
CA SER A 141 1.21 -5.35 -5.52
C SER A 141 -0.15 -5.03 -4.89
N ILE A 142 -1.22 -5.46 -5.56
CA ILE A 142 -2.60 -5.37 -5.05
C ILE A 142 -2.73 -6.07 -3.67
N ASN A 143 -1.99 -7.17 -3.44
CA ASN A 143 -2.05 -7.90 -2.17
C ASN A 143 -1.53 -7.09 -0.98
N SER A 144 -0.54 -6.23 -1.22
CA SER A 144 0.01 -5.33 -0.20
C SER A 144 -0.99 -4.23 0.17
N PHE A 145 -1.62 -3.61 -0.83
CA PHE A 145 -2.71 -2.66 -0.60
C PHE A 145 -3.92 -3.31 0.10
N ASN A 146 -4.30 -4.54 -0.29
CA ASN A 146 -5.37 -5.28 0.37
C ASN A 146 -5.06 -5.54 1.84
N SER A 147 -3.80 -5.87 2.16
CA SER A 147 -3.35 -6.10 3.53
C SER A 147 -3.42 -4.81 4.35
N LEU A 148 -2.92 -3.69 3.82
CA LEU A 148 -3.04 -2.38 4.44
C LEU A 148 -4.50 -2.06 4.76
N ILE A 149 -5.40 -2.13 3.78
CA ILE A 149 -6.83 -1.83 3.97
C ILE A 149 -7.47 -2.77 5.00
N HIS A 150 -7.12 -4.06 4.99
CA HIS A 150 -7.64 -5.05 5.95
C HIS A 150 -7.30 -4.66 7.40
N PHE A 151 -6.05 -4.30 7.67
CA PHE A 151 -5.58 -4.01 9.03
C PHE A 151 -5.90 -2.59 9.49
N VAL A 152 -5.86 -1.59 8.60
CA VAL A 152 -6.27 -0.21 8.89
C VAL A 152 -7.74 -0.18 9.29
N ARG A 153 -8.61 -0.94 8.62
CA ARG A 153 -10.04 -1.06 8.98
C ARG A 153 -10.25 -1.52 10.42
N LYS A 154 -9.41 -2.43 10.93
CA LYS A 154 -9.49 -2.92 12.32
C LYS A 154 -9.01 -1.90 13.36
N SER A 155 -8.49 -0.77 12.92
CA SER A 155 -7.85 0.25 13.76
C SER A 155 -8.60 1.59 13.74
N ASP A 156 -9.81 1.65 13.14
CA ASP A 156 -10.70 2.83 13.01
C ASP A 156 -10.06 4.08 12.35
N GLN A 157 -8.88 3.94 11.74
CA GLN A 157 -8.17 4.98 11.01
C GLN A 157 -8.75 5.17 9.59
N HIS A 158 -9.98 5.66 9.51
CA HIS A 158 -10.71 5.81 8.26
C HIS A 158 -10.06 6.77 7.25
N SER A 159 -9.38 7.81 7.73
CA SER A 159 -8.63 8.77 6.89
C SER A 159 -7.54 8.07 6.08
N LEU A 160 -6.90 7.06 6.66
CA LEU A 160 -5.81 6.35 6.01
C LEU A 160 -6.31 5.40 4.91
N VAL A 161 -7.44 4.72 5.10
CA VAL A 161 -8.07 3.90 4.05
C VAL A 161 -8.38 4.73 2.81
N ARG A 162 -8.84 5.97 2.99
CA ARG A 162 -9.04 6.92 1.90
C ARG A 162 -7.72 7.21 1.18
N LYS A 163 -6.67 7.59 1.91
CA LYS A 163 -5.34 7.88 1.31
C LYS A 163 -4.79 6.67 0.53
N ILE A 164 -4.94 5.46 1.06
CA ILE A 164 -4.55 4.21 0.38
C ILE A 164 -5.27 4.06 -0.95
N TYR A 165 -6.59 4.24 -0.96
CA TYR A 165 -7.37 4.05 -2.16
C TYR A 165 -7.12 5.16 -3.21
N GLU A 166 -6.89 6.40 -2.78
CA GLU A 166 -6.47 7.49 -3.67
C GLU A 166 -5.12 7.19 -4.35
N HIS A 167 -4.13 6.74 -3.59
CA HIS A 167 -2.82 6.37 -4.13
C HIS A 167 -2.92 5.20 -5.13
N MET A 168 -3.73 4.18 -4.82
CA MET A 168 -4.01 3.07 -5.75
C MET A 168 -4.55 3.59 -7.11
N LEU A 169 -5.43 4.58 -7.10
CA LEU A 169 -5.99 5.16 -8.33
C LEU A 169 -4.97 6.00 -9.12
N GLN A 170 -4.10 6.74 -8.42
CA GLN A 170 -3.02 7.49 -9.04
C GLN A 170 -2.03 6.55 -9.74
N ARG A 171 -1.67 5.43 -9.08
CA ARG A 171 -0.76 4.40 -9.61
C ARG A 171 -1.41 3.42 -10.61
N ARG A 172 -2.70 3.60 -10.93
CA ARG A 172 -3.47 2.73 -11.85
C ARG A 172 -3.55 1.27 -11.36
N THR A 173 -3.51 1.06 -10.05
CA THR A 173 -3.67 -0.24 -9.39
C THR A 173 -5.11 -0.38 -8.92
N TYR A 174 -5.86 -1.34 -9.46
CA TYR A 174 -7.29 -1.46 -9.20
C TYR A 174 -7.60 -2.44 -8.09
N SER A 175 -8.51 -2.04 -7.19
CA SER A 175 -8.97 -2.84 -6.07
C SER A 175 -9.71 -4.09 -6.54
N ASN A 176 -9.52 -5.21 -5.85
CA ASN A 176 -10.37 -6.39 -5.99
C ASN A 176 -11.67 -6.22 -5.18
N GLU A 177 -12.64 -7.13 -5.37
CA GLU A 177 -13.95 -7.07 -4.69
C GLU A 177 -13.84 -7.05 -3.16
N LEU A 178 -12.84 -7.72 -2.58
CA LEU A 178 -12.57 -7.71 -1.13
C LEU A 178 -12.17 -6.32 -0.64
N THR A 179 -11.32 -5.63 -1.40
CA THR A 179 -10.88 -4.27 -1.10
C THR A 179 -12.02 -3.29 -1.27
N LYS A 180 -12.82 -3.42 -2.34
CA LYS A 180 -14.05 -2.62 -2.53
C LYS A 180 -15.01 -2.75 -1.36
N ARG A 181 -15.32 -3.98 -0.93
CA ARG A 181 -16.21 -4.24 0.23
C ARG A 181 -15.67 -3.66 1.53
N SER A 182 -14.36 -3.80 1.76
CA SER A 182 -13.68 -3.25 2.94
C SER A 182 -13.71 -1.73 2.95
N THR A 183 -13.41 -1.11 1.80
CA THR A 183 -13.48 0.34 1.60
C THR A 183 -14.92 0.86 1.77
N ILE A 184 -15.95 0.14 1.32
CA ILE A 184 -17.35 0.51 1.61
C ILE A 184 -17.60 0.58 3.11
N SER A 185 -17.23 -0.45 3.87
CA SER A 185 -17.50 -0.51 5.31
C SER A 185 -16.85 0.66 6.08
N VAL A 186 -15.67 1.08 5.65
CA VAL A 186 -14.91 2.20 6.23
C VAL A 186 -15.53 3.53 5.84
N LEU A 187 -15.72 3.73 4.53
CA LEU A 187 -16.25 4.97 4.04
C LEU A 187 -17.71 5.17 4.54
N CYS A 188 -18.48 4.12 4.90
CA CYS A 188 -19.87 4.25 5.38
C CYS A 188 -20.03 4.92 6.75
N LYS A 189 -18.97 5.03 7.55
CA LYS A 189 -19.05 5.59 8.92
C LYS A 189 -18.85 7.11 9.00
N LYS A 190 -18.30 7.77 7.97
CA LYS A 190 -18.08 9.23 7.93
C LYS A 190 -18.74 9.83 6.70
N GLY A 191 -19.81 10.63 6.90
CA GLY A 191 -20.37 11.56 5.90
C GLY A 191 -21.07 10.95 4.67
N LYS A 192 -21.46 9.68 4.73
CA LYS A 192 -21.64 8.87 3.51
C LYS A 192 -23.06 8.62 3.02
N LEU A 193 -24.07 9.12 3.72
CA LEU A 193 -25.44 9.06 3.22
C LEU A 193 -25.56 9.84 1.91
N GLU A 194 -24.86 10.97 1.74
CA GLU A 194 -25.04 11.81 0.55
C GLU A 194 -24.57 11.16 -0.75
N ALA A 195 -23.38 10.55 -0.79
CA ALA A 195 -22.89 9.88 -2.01
C ALA A 195 -23.76 8.67 -2.39
N VAL A 196 -24.19 7.89 -1.38
CA VAL A 196 -25.08 6.73 -1.60
C VAL A 196 -26.48 7.20 -2.02
N ASN A 197 -27.04 8.22 -1.36
CA ASN A 197 -28.32 8.82 -1.72
C ASN A 197 -28.28 9.44 -3.12
N MET A 198 -27.16 10.06 -3.51
CA MET A 198 -26.96 10.57 -4.87
C MET A 198 -27.00 9.43 -5.89
N LEU A 199 -26.30 8.32 -5.62
CA LEU A 199 -26.32 7.14 -6.48
C LEU A 199 -27.72 6.52 -6.57
N ASP A 200 -28.41 6.38 -5.44
CA ASP A 200 -29.79 5.88 -5.39
C ASP A 200 -30.75 6.79 -6.18
N ARG A 201 -30.55 8.12 -6.17
CA ARG A 201 -31.35 9.06 -6.96
C ARG A 201 -31.09 8.97 -8.46
N ILE A 202 -29.85 8.68 -8.87
CA ILE A 202 -29.46 8.65 -10.30
C ILE A 202 -29.78 7.30 -10.94
N HIS A 203 -29.51 6.19 -10.26
CA HIS A 203 -29.58 4.82 -10.83
C HIS A 203 -30.41 3.85 -10.00
N GLY A 204 -30.95 4.26 -8.86
CA GLY A 204 -31.59 3.36 -7.90
C GLY A 204 -30.61 2.30 -7.36
N LYS A 205 -31.15 1.19 -6.85
CA LYS A 205 -30.36 0.06 -6.32
C LYS A 205 -29.61 -0.76 -7.39
N ARG A 206 -29.49 -0.26 -8.62
CA ARG A 206 -28.87 -0.96 -9.76
C ARG A 206 -27.37 -0.74 -9.89
N CYS A 207 -26.76 0.11 -9.06
CA CYS A 207 -25.32 0.34 -9.09
C CYS A 207 -24.54 -0.84 -8.50
N SER A 208 -23.48 -1.25 -9.19
CA SER A 208 -22.55 -2.25 -8.64
C SER A 208 -21.78 -1.68 -7.46
N THR A 209 -21.40 -2.56 -6.53
CA THR A 209 -20.50 -2.27 -5.40
C THR A 209 -19.26 -1.47 -5.82
N SER A 210 -18.72 -1.77 -7.00
CA SER A 210 -17.55 -1.09 -7.56
C SER A 210 -17.83 0.38 -7.89
N VAL A 211 -18.97 0.67 -8.55
CA VAL A 211 -19.37 2.04 -8.86
C VAL A 211 -19.59 2.83 -7.57
N ILE A 212 -20.24 2.23 -6.58
CA ILE A 212 -20.50 2.86 -5.27
C ILE A 212 -19.21 3.28 -4.58
N VAL A 213 -18.19 2.42 -4.55
CA VAL A 213 -16.87 2.75 -3.96
C VAL A 213 -16.23 3.94 -4.66
N ASN A 214 -16.15 3.86 -5.99
CA ASN A 214 -15.43 4.82 -6.80
C ASN A 214 -16.09 6.21 -6.72
N THR A 215 -17.41 6.26 -6.81
CA THR A 215 -18.20 7.49 -6.66
C THR A 215 -18.07 8.06 -5.25
N SER A 216 -18.17 7.22 -4.21
CA SER A 216 -18.02 7.66 -2.82
C SER A 216 -16.65 8.31 -2.59
N LEU A 217 -15.60 7.74 -3.19
CA LEU A 217 -14.26 8.30 -3.08
C LEU A 217 -14.15 9.67 -3.75
N ILE A 218 -14.62 9.80 -5.00
CA ILE A 218 -14.56 11.09 -5.70
C ILE A 218 -15.36 12.14 -4.93
N PHE A 219 -16.55 11.78 -4.44
CA PHE A 219 -17.37 12.66 -3.62
C PHE A 219 -16.61 13.17 -2.40
N MET A 220 -15.87 12.31 -1.70
CA MET A 220 -15.04 12.73 -0.56
C MET A 220 -13.91 13.67 -0.97
N ILE A 221 -13.24 13.45 -2.11
CA ILE A 221 -12.20 14.36 -2.60
C ILE A 221 -12.81 15.76 -2.90
N VAL A 222 -14.03 15.81 -3.44
CA VAL A 222 -14.77 17.06 -3.68
C VAL A 222 -15.15 17.76 -2.37
N VAL A 223 -15.63 17.01 -1.38
CA VAL A 223 -15.95 17.53 -0.04
C VAL A 223 -14.71 18.03 0.68
N ASP A 224 -13.55 17.40 0.48
CA ASP A 224 -12.26 17.87 0.98
C ASP A 224 -11.72 19.12 0.22
N GLY A 225 -12.42 19.57 -0.83
CA GLY A 225 -12.05 20.78 -1.59
C GLY A 225 -10.96 20.57 -2.65
N ARG A 226 -10.49 19.33 -2.83
CA ARG A 226 -9.46 18.95 -3.82
C ARG A 226 -10.07 18.77 -5.22
N ILE A 227 -10.69 19.83 -5.73
CA ILE A 227 -11.57 19.75 -6.92
C ILE A 227 -10.80 19.30 -8.17
N GLU A 228 -9.63 19.85 -8.43
CA GLU A 228 -8.81 19.49 -9.60
C GLU A 228 -8.43 18.00 -9.61
N GLU A 229 -8.01 17.47 -8.46
CA GLU A 229 -7.71 16.05 -8.28
C GLU A 229 -8.94 15.17 -8.47
N SER A 230 -10.10 15.63 -8.01
CA SER A 230 -11.36 14.91 -8.17
C SER A 230 -11.74 14.80 -9.66
N VAL A 231 -11.60 15.88 -10.43
CA VAL A 231 -11.88 15.92 -11.87
C VAL A 231 -10.91 15.03 -12.64
N ALA A 232 -9.61 15.09 -12.31
CA ALA A 232 -8.61 14.24 -12.94
C ALA A 232 -8.89 12.75 -12.67
N SER A 233 -9.26 12.40 -11.44
CA SER A 233 -9.61 11.03 -11.04
C SER A 233 -10.89 10.54 -11.73
N MET A 234 -11.89 11.42 -11.82
CA MET A 234 -13.17 11.13 -12.47
C MET A 234 -13.00 10.87 -13.97
N LYS A 235 -12.24 11.71 -14.69
CA LYS A 235 -11.91 11.47 -16.10
C LYS A 235 -11.25 10.11 -16.31
N ARG A 236 -10.30 9.73 -15.44
CA ARG A 236 -9.64 8.41 -15.52
C ARG A 236 -10.61 7.26 -15.27
N MET A 237 -11.53 7.40 -14.32
CA MET A 237 -12.53 6.38 -14.01
C MET A 237 -13.56 6.22 -15.13
N LEU A 238 -13.98 7.32 -15.76
CA LEU A 238 -14.86 7.29 -16.94
C LEU A 238 -14.23 6.53 -18.10
N LEU A 239 -12.98 6.82 -18.44
CA LEU A 239 -12.25 6.13 -19.52
C LEU A 239 -12.13 4.61 -19.32
N LYS A 240 -12.28 4.13 -18.08
CA LYS A 240 -12.22 2.71 -17.73
C LYS A 240 -13.59 2.12 -17.37
N ASN A 241 -14.69 2.82 -17.63
CA ASN A 241 -16.05 2.39 -17.30
C ASN A 241 -16.22 2.03 -15.81
N MET A 242 -15.48 2.70 -14.92
CA MET A 242 -15.49 2.46 -13.48
C MET A 242 -16.58 3.25 -12.74
N ILE A 243 -17.14 4.27 -13.40
CA ILE A 243 -18.30 5.07 -13.01
C ILE A 243 -19.10 5.41 -14.28
N PHE A 244 -20.37 5.79 -14.14
CA PHE A 244 -21.21 6.20 -15.26
C PHE A 244 -21.09 7.70 -15.56
N ASP A 245 -21.33 8.11 -16.81
CA ASP A 245 -21.32 9.51 -17.24
C ASP A 245 -22.27 10.37 -16.38
N SER A 246 -23.49 9.90 -16.13
CA SER A 246 -24.47 10.62 -15.32
C SER A 246 -23.99 10.90 -13.89
N ILE A 247 -23.23 9.98 -13.31
CA ILE A 247 -22.62 10.15 -12.00
C ILE A 247 -21.51 11.20 -12.06
N ALA A 248 -20.66 11.15 -13.09
CA ALA A 248 -19.59 12.11 -13.26
C ALA A 248 -20.11 13.55 -13.44
N TYR A 249 -21.11 13.76 -14.31
CA TYR A 249 -21.77 15.06 -14.46
C TYR A 249 -22.34 15.57 -13.14
N SER A 250 -23.06 14.72 -12.40
CA SER A 250 -23.64 15.08 -11.10
C SER A 250 -22.58 15.52 -10.08
N LEU A 251 -21.44 14.82 -10.05
CA LEU A 251 -20.32 15.19 -9.17
C LEU A 251 -19.63 16.50 -9.61
N ILE A 252 -19.51 16.76 -10.92
CA ILE A 252 -18.95 18.02 -11.43
C ILE A 252 -19.87 19.20 -11.07
N VAL A 253 -21.19 19.05 -11.27
CA VAL A 253 -22.17 20.06 -10.88
C VAL A 253 -22.06 20.34 -9.38
N TYR A 254 -22.08 19.28 -8.55
CA TYR A 254 -21.90 19.43 -7.10
C TYR A 254 -20.60 20.14 -6.73
N ALA A 255 -19.48 19.77 -7.34
CA ALA A 255 -18.18 20.40 -7.12
C ALA A 255 -18.19 21.90 -7.46
N LYS A 256 -18.80 22.27 -8.60
CA LYS A 256 -18.91 23.66 -9.06
C LYS A 256 -19.80 24.51 -8.16
N VAL A 257 -20.94 23.96 -7.72
CA VAL A 257 -21.82 24.60 -6.73
C VAL A 257 -21.07 24.85 -5.42
N LYS A 258 -20.30 23.87 -4.96
CA LYS A 258 -19.52 23.98 -3.72
C LYS A 258 -18.40 25.03 -3.81
N LEU A 259 -17.90 25.31 -5.01
CA LEU A 259 -16.96 26.41 -5.28
C LEU A 259 -17.63 27.78 -5.45
N GLY A 260 -18.96 27.86 -5.39
CA GLY A 260 -19.72 29.10 -5.63
C GLY A 260 -19.86 29.47 -7.12
N ASN A 261 -19.39 28.61 -8.03
CA ASN A 261 -19.41 28.86 -9.47
C ASN A 261 -20.73 28.37 -10.08
N LEU A 262 -21.84 29.04 -9.74
CA LEU A 262 -23.19 28.61 -10.12
C LEU A 262 -23.43 28.62 -11.64
N ASP A 263 -22.93 29.62 -12.37
CA ASP A 263 -23.09 29.71 -13.83
C ASP A 263 -22.46 28.50 -14.53
N SER A 264 -21.21 28.19 -14.17
CA SER A 264 -20.51 27.00 -14.69
C SER A 264 -21.18 25.69 -14.25
N ALA A 265 -21.78 25.64 -13.06
CA ALA A 265 -22.54 24.47 -12.62
C ALA A 265 -23.81 24.28 -13.46
N TRP A 266 -24.49 25.38 -13.79
CA TRP A 266 -25.71 25.39 -14.61
C TRP A 266 -25.42 24.95 -16.05
N GLU A 267 -24.36 25.46 -16.67
CA GLU A 267 -23.92 25.04 -18.01
C GLU A 267 -23.68 23.53 -18.11
N VAL A 268 -22.96 22.97 -17.13
CA VAL A 268 -22.68 21.53 -17.07
C VAL A 268 -23.96 20.72 -16.84
N TYR A 269 -24.89 21.24 -16.03
CA TYR A 269 -26.19 20.60 -15.82
C TYR A 269 -27.04 20.58 -17.10
N GLU A 270 -27.07 21.67 -17.86
CA GLU A 270 -27.77 21.71 -19.15
C GLU A 270 -27.13 20.75 -20.18
N GLU A 271 -25.81 20.66 -20.21
CA GLU A 271 -25.11 19.70 -21.08
C GLU A 271 -25.50 18.25 -20.73
N MET A 272 -25.55 17.92 -19.43
CA MET A 272 -26.00 16.62 -18.95
C MET A 272 -27.41 16.31 -19.43
N LEU A 273 -28.35 17.26 -19.28
CA LEU A 273 -29.72 17.08 -19.75
C LEU A 273 -29.77 16.81 -21.26
N LYS A 274 -29.09 17.62 -22.08
CA LYS A 274 -29.04 17.43 -23.54
C LYS A 274 -28.55 16.02 -23.93
N ARG A 275 -27.53 15.50 -23.24
CA ARG A 275 -27.00 14.14 -23.50
C ARG A 275 -27.94 13.04 -23.02
N VAL A 276 -28.57 13.20 -21.86
CA VAL A 276 -29.54 12.22 -21.33
C VAL A 276 -30.76 12.14 -22.24
N PHE A 277 -31.27 13.28 -22.73
CA PHE A 277 -32.35 13.30 -23.72
C PHE A 277 -31.96 12.60 -25.03
N ASN A 278 -30.74 12.81 -25.55
CA ASN A 278 -30.27 12.12 -26.76
C ASN A 278 -30.08 10.61 -26.58
N ALA A 279 -29.66 10.15 -25.40
CA ALA A 279 -29.50 8.73 -25.10
C ALA A 279 -30.85 7.98 -25.03
N ILE A 280 -31.93 8.67 -24.66
CA ILE A 280 -33.29 8.10 -24.64
C ILE A 280 -33.84 7.91 -26.07
N PHE A 281 -33.48 8.79 -27.01
CA PHE A 281 -33.90 8.69 -28.42
C PHE A 281 -33.16 7.63 -29.23
N LEU A 282 -31.98 7.17 -28.79
CA LEU A 282 -31.20 6.11 -29.47
C LEU A 282 -31.63 4.68 -29.08
N VAL A 283 -32.66 4.52 -28.24
CA VAL A 283 -33.18 3.22 -27.76
C VAL A 283 -34.59 2.92 -28.32
N PHE A 284 -35.09 3.75 -29.26
CA PHE A 284 -36.31 3.52 -30.03
C PHE A 284 -36.00 3.52 -31.53
#